data_AF-A0A542IPY8-F1
#
_entry.id   AF-A0A542IPY8-F1
#
_cell.length_a   1.000
_cell.length_b   1.000
_cell.length_c   1.000
_cell.angle_alpha   90.00
_cell.angle_beta   90.00
_cell.angle_gamma   90.00
#
_symmetry.space_group_name_H-M   'P 1'
#
loop_
_entity.id
_entity.type
_entity.pdbx_description
1 polymer ?
#
loop_
_entity_poly.entity_id
_entity_poly.type
_entity_poly.pdbx_seq_one_letter_code
_entity_poly.pdbx_strand_id
1 'polypeptide(L)'
;MSEQNVTWHTRHKSSLTKGERAADYLRNGMGSWPFVGGFILFMVLWAAVNTFAMASRAWDPYPYILLNLFLSMLAGLQGAILLIAAKRQDAIASAMAQHDYDTDMEAKSEIEELTKINEQQLLILRELQSLAQGIGRV
;
A
#
# COMPACT_ATOMS: atom_id res chain seq x y z
N MET A 1 10.64 -25.76 24.33
CA MET A 1 9.37 -25.05 24.14
C MET A 1 9.72 -23.76 23.41
N SER A 2 9.60 -23.73 22.08
CA SER A 2 9.86 -22.55 21.26
C SER A 2 8.53 -21.92 20.88
N GLU A 3 8.07 -20.96 21.68
CA GLU A 3 6.96 -20.08 21.31
C GLU A 3 7.39 -19.23 20.11
N GLN A 4 7.09 -19.70 18.90
CA GLN A 4 7.20 -18.90 17.69
C GLN A 4 6.14 -17.80 17.77
N ASN A 5 6.58 -16.58 18.01
CA ASN A 5 5.77 -15.36 17.93
C ASN A 5 5.09 -15.28 16.57
N VAL A 6 3.82 -15.70 16.52
CA VAL A 6 2.99 -15.61 15.31
C VAL A 6 2.61 -14.15 15.11
N THR A 7 3.44 -13.42 14.37
CA THR A 7 3.15 -12.04 13.93
C THR A 7 1.80 -11.97 13.23
N TRP A 8 1.04 -10.90 13.46
CA TRP A 8 -0.30 -10.67 12.92
C TRP A 8 -0.38 -10.81 11.38
N HIS A 9 0.70 -10.50 10.67
CA HIS A 9 0.87 -10.72 9.23
C HIS A 9 0.64 -12.17 8.79
N THR A 10 1.05 -13.15 9.60
CA THR A 10 0.92 -14.57 9.29
C THR A 10 -0.53 -15.04 9.47
N ARG A 11 -1.26 -14.42 10.41
CA ARG A 11 -2.68 -14.71 10.67
C ARG A 11 -3.60 -14.15 9.58
N HIS A 12 -3.27 -12.98 9.02
CA HIS A 12 -3.97 -12.40 7.87
C HIS A 12 -3.77 -13.20 6.57
N LYS A 13 -2.58 -13.76 6.34
CA LYS A 13 -2.34 -14.61 5.15
C LYS A 13 -3.19 -15.89 5.13
N SER A 14 -3.60 -16.40 6.29
CA SER A 14 -4.46 -17.59 6.41
C SER A 14 -5.96 -17.29 6.36
N SER A 15 -6.40 -16.03 6.51
CA SER A 15 -7.80 -15.63 6.38
C SER A 15 -8.14 -15.06 4.99
N LEU A 16 -7.16 -14.95 4.08
CA LEU A 16 -7.41 -14.54 2.71
C LEU A 16 -8.33 -15.56 2.02
N THR A 17 -9.53 -15.12 1.71
CA THR A 17 -10.47 -15.85 0.88
C THR A 17 -9.82 -16.18 -0.47
N LYS A 18 -10.29 -17.24 -1.14
CA LYS A 18 -9.76 -17.63 -2.46
C LYS A 18 -9.80 -16.46 -3.47
N GLY A 19 -10.74 -15.52 -3.29
CA GLY A 19 -10.87 -14.30 -4.08
C GLY A 19 -9.72 -13.30 -3.85
N GLU A 20 -9.33 -13.05 -2.61
CA GLU A 20 -8.25 -12.10 -2.29
C GLU A 20 -6.88 -12.62 -2.78
N ARG A 21 -6.64 -13.94 -2.72
CA ARG A 21 -5.43 -14.55 -3.28
C ARG A 21 -5.37 -14.43 -4.82
N ALA A 22 -6.52 -14.51 -5.49
CA ALA A 22 -6.60 -14.31 -6.93
C ALA A 22 -6.40 -12.82 -7.30
N ALA A 23 -6.98 -11.91 -6.51
CA ALA A 23 -6.81 -10.47 -6.68
C ALA A 23 -5.34 -10.04 -6.53
N ASP A 24 -4.61 -10.60 -5.55
CA ASP A 24 -3.19 -10.34 -5.36
C ASP A 24 -2.34 -10.83 -6.54
N TYR A 25 -2.67 -12.00 -7.09
CA TYR A 25 -1.99 -12.54 -8.26
C TYR A 25 -2.24 -11.66 -9.50
N LEU A 26 -3.49 -11.22 -9.69
CA LEU A 26 -3.88 -10.31 -10.75
C LEU A 26 -3.21 -8.94 -10.60
N ARG A 27 -3.18 -8.35 -9.39
CA ARG A 27 -2.49 -7.09 -9.09
C ARG A 27 -1.00 -7.17 -9.42
N ASN A 28 -0.35 -8.27 -9.05
CA ASN A 28 1.08 -8.44 -9.29
C ASN A 28 1.42 -8.70 -10.77
N GLY A 29 0.57 -9.41 -11.51
CA GLY A 29 0.75 -9.65 -12.94
C GLY A 29 0.39 -8.45 -13.82
N MET A 30 -0.77 -7.83 -13.56
CA MET A 30 -1.34 -6.72 -14.33
C MET A 30 -0.61 -5.39 -14.06
N GLY A 31 0.05 -5.24 -12.91
CA GLY A 31 0.84 -4.07 -12.54
C GLY A 31 2.27 -4.04 -13.11
N SER A 32 2.56 -4.75 -14.19
CA SER A 32 3.91 -4.91 -14.75
C SER A 32 4.02 -4.34 -16.17
N TRP A 33 5.15 -3.70 -16.49
CA TRP A 33 5.47 -3.22 -17.84
C TRP A 33 5.38 -4.29 -18.94
N PRO A 34 5.80 -5.56 -18.75
CA PRO A 34 5.62 -6.60 -19.77
C PRO A 34 4.15 -6.96 -20.04
N PHE A 35 3.24 -6.81 -19.06
CA PHE A 35 1.81 -7.02 -19.29
C PHE A 35 1.24 -5.99 -20.26
N VAL A 36 1.64 -4.71 -20.12
CA VAL A 36 1.25 -3.64 -21.05
C VAL A 36 1.75 -3.94 -22.46
N GLY A 37 3.00 -4.41 -22.60
CA GLY A 37 3.56 -4.81 -23.90
C GLY A 37 2.81 -5.98 -24.54
N GLY A 38 2.47 -7.02 -23.75
CA GLY A 38 1.66 -8.15 -24.22
C GLY A 38 0.25 -7.75 -24.63
N PHE A 39 -0.37 -6.83 -23.90
CA PHE A 39 -1.67 -6.26 -24.26
C PHE A 39 -1.58 -5.52 -25.59
N ILE A 40 -0.60 -4.62 -25.78
CA ILE A 40 -0.39 -3.93 -27.06
C ILE A 40 -0.18 -4.92 -28.21
N LEU A 41 0.65 -5.95 -28.01
CA LEU A 41 0.91 -6.97 -29.03
C LEU A 41 -0.37 -7.74 -29.41
N PHE A 42 -1.14 -8.18 -28.42
CA PHE A 42 -2.44 -8.83 -28.65
C PHE A 42 -3.40 -7.92 -29.42
N MET A 43 -3.38 -6.62 -29.15
CA MET A 43 -4.23 -5.63 -29.81
C MET A 43 -3.83 -5.40 -31.27
N VAL A 44 -2.53 -5.37 -31.58
CA VAL A 44 -2.04 -5.30 -32.97
C VAL A 44 -2.46 -6.56 -33.75
N LEU A 45 -2.30 -7.74 -33.14
CA LEU A 45 -2.77 -9.01 -33.73
C LEU A 45 -4.28 -9.00 -33.98
N TRP A 46 -5.06 -8.52 -33.00
CA TRP A 46 -6.51 -8.49 -33.10
C TRP A 46 -7.02 -7.47 -34.12
N ALA A 47 -6.37 -6.31 -34.22
CA ALA A 47 -6.65 -5.30 -35.23
C ALA A 47 -6.33 -5.83 -36.64
N ALA A 48 -5.22 -6.55 -36.80
CA ALA A 48 -4.87 -7.20 -38.06
C ALA A 48 -5.93 -8.24 -38.45
N VAL A 49 -6.32 -9.15 -37.54
CA VAL A 49 -7.37 -10.16 -37.78
C VAL A 49 -8.69 -9.50 -38.17
N ASN A 50 -9.13 -8.45 -37.46
CA ASN A 50 -10.34 -7.72 -37.81
C ASN A 50 -10.25 -7.05 -39.19
N THR A 51 -9.11 -6.45 -39.51
CA THR A 51 -8.89 -5.80 -40.80
C THR A 51 -8.91 -6.82 -41.94
N PHE A 52 -8.27 -7.98 -41.79
CA PHE A 52 -8.30 -9.05 -42.79
C PHE A 52 -9.69 -9.70 -42.91
N ALA A 53 -10.45 -9.84 -41.83
CA ALA A 53 -11.79 -10.43 -41.84
C ALA A 53 -12.88 -9.49 -42.41
N MET A 54 -12.78 -8.18 -42.17
CA MET A 54 -13.75 -7.17 -42.63
C MET A 54 -13.36 -6.43 -43.92
N ALA A 55 -12.13 -6.58 -44.43
CA ALA A 55 -11.69 -5.98 -45.70
C ALA A 55 -12.60 -6.32 -46.89
N SER A 56 -13.34 -7.43 -46.83
CA SER A 56 -14.25 -7.88 -47.89
C SER A 56 -15.60 -7.15 -47.96
N ARG A 57 -15.99 -6.35 -46.96
CA ARG A 57 -17.34 -5.75 -46.95
C ARG A 57 -17.40 -4.41 -46.20
N ALA A 58 -17.06 -3.34 -46.92
CA ALA A 58 -17.14 -1.92 -46.52
C ALA A 58 -16.34 -1.56 -45.24
N TRP A 59 -15.60 -0.46 -45.31
CA TRP A 59 -14.53 -0.16 -44.36
C TRP A 59 -15.02 0.21 -42.94
N ASP A 60 -16.31 0.53 -42.75
CA ASP A 60 -17.01 0.51 -41.43
C ASP A 60 -18.54 0.72 -41.57
N PRO A 61 -19.37 -0.33 -41.75
CA PRO A 61 -20.83 -0.25 -41.62
C PRO A 61 -21.24 -0.41 -40.15
N TYR A 62 -22.34 0.24 -39.77
CA TYR A 62 -22.99 0.08 -38.46
C TYR A 62 -23.19 -1.42 -38.12
N PRO A 63 -22.79 -1.91 -36.92
CA PRO A 63 -22.28 -1.21 -35.75
C PRO A 63 -20.75 -1.06 -35.78
N TYR A 64 -20.24 0.14 -35.47
CA TYR A 64 -18.82 0.50 -35.53
C TYR A 64 -17.92 -0.43 -34.69
N ILE A 65 -17.46 -1.54 -35.28
CA ILE A 65 -16.71 -2.60 -34.58
C ILE A 65 -15.35 -2.06 -34.15
N LEU A 66 -14.72 -1.26 -35.00
CA LEU A 66 -13.38 -0.70 -34.78
C LEU A 66 -13.41 0.36 -33.67
N LEU A 67 -14.42 1.23 -33.68
CA LEU A 67 -14.60 2.25 -32.64
C LEU A 67 -14.88 1.61 -31.28
N ASN A 68 -15.78 0.62 -31.20
CA ASN A 68 -16.10 -0.06 -29.95
C ASN A 68 -14.90 -0.85 -29.39
N LEU A 69 -14.12 -1.48 -30.27
CA LEU A 69 -12.89 -2.14 -29.89
C LEU A 69 -11.91 -1.12 -29.29
N PHE A 70 -11.66 0.00 -29.98
CA PHE A 70 -10.77 1.05 -29.52
C PHE A 70 -11.21 1.64 -28.16
N LEU A 71 -12.51 1.91 -27.98
CA LEU A 71 -13.06 2.39 -26.71
C LEU A 71 -12.90 1.37 -25.58
N SER A 72 -13.11 0.08 -25.87
CA SER A 72 -12.89 -1.00 -24.89
C SER A 72 -11.41 -1.15 -24.51
N MET A 73 -10.49 -0.93 -25.46
CA MET A 73 -9.06 -0.91 -25.19
C MET A 73 -8.68 0.27 -24.28
N LEU A 74 -9.23 1.45 -24.55
CA LEU A 74 -8.94 2.66 -23.79
C LEU A 74 -9.33 2.47 -22.32
N ALA A 75 -10.51 1.87 -22.07
CA ALA A 75 -10.96 1.52 -20.74
C ALA A 75 -10.07 0.46 -20.07
N GLY A 76 -9.63 -0.58 -20.79
CA GLY A 76 -8.73 -1.60 -20.27
C GLY A 76 -7.35 -1.05 -19.88
N LEU A 77 -6.78 -0.19 -20.73
CA LEU A 77 -5.51 0.50 -20.47
C LEU A 77 -5.61 1.42 -19.25
N GLN A 78 -6.72 2.16 -19.11
CA GLN A 78 -6.99 2.97 -17.93
C GLN A 78 -7.00 2.12 -16.65
N GLY A 79 -7.66 0.96 -16.66
CA GLY A 79 -7.65 0.02 -15.54
C GLY A 79 -6.25 -0.47 -15.17
N ALA A 80 -5.43 -0.83 -16.16
CA ALA A 80 -4.06 -1.28 -15.93
C ALA A 80 -3.17 -0.16 -15.35
N ILE A 81 -3.26 1.06 -15.89
CA ILE A 81 -2.53 2.23 -15.36
C ILE A 81 -2.93 2.52 -13.92
N LEU A 82 -4.24 2.46 -13.60
CA LEU A 82 -4.73 2.62 -12.23
C LEU A 82 -4.11 1.60 -11.28
N LEU A 83 -4.03 0.33 -11.68
CA LEU A 83 -3.42 -0.73 -10.88
C LEU A 83 -1.91 -0.53 -10.67
N ILE A 84 -1.19 -0.08 -11.71
CA ILE A 84 0.25 0.24 -11.60
C ILE A 84 0.46 1.40 -10.62
N ALA A 85 -0.35 2.45 -10.74
CA ALA A 85 -0.29 3.60 -9.85
C ALA A 85 -0.59 3.19 -8.40
N ALA A 86 -1.62 2.37 -8.18
CA ALA A 86 -1.96 1.85 -6.87
C ALA A 86 -0.81 1.04 -6.26
N LYS A 87 -0.21 0.11 -7.01
CA LYS A 87 0.95 -0.68 -6.54
C LYS A 87 2.13 0.19 -6.10
N ARG A 88 2.41 1.28 -6.83
CA ARG A 88 3.48 2.22 -6.47
C ARG A 88 3.14 2.99 -5.19
N GLN A 89 1.89 3.44 -5.04
CA GLN A 89 1.45 4.13 -3.83
C GLN A 89 1.49 3.21 -2.59
N ASP A 90 1.05 1.96 -2.72
CA ASP A 90 1.12 0.97 -1.63
C ASP A 90 2.57 0.76 -1.15
N ALA A 91 3.53 0.69 -2.08
CA ALA A 91 4.94 0.53 -1.74
C ALA A 91 5.51 1.74 -0.98
N ILE A 92 5.14 2.95 -1.40
CA ILE A 92 5.53 4.19 -0.72
C ILE A 92 4.90 4.25 0.67
N ALA A 93 3.60 3.96 0.77
CA ALA A 93 2.89 3.95 2.04
C ALA A 93 3.49 2.93 3.03
N SER A 94 3.88 1.75 2.55
CA SER A 94 4.56 0.75 3.39
C SER A 94 5.92 1.23 3.88
N ALA A 95 6.71 1.93 3.05
CA ALA A 95 8.00 2.47 3.45
C ALA A 95 7.85 3.62 4.45
N MET A 96 6.87 4.49 4.22
CA MET A 96 6.51 5.59 5.13
C MET A 96 6.05 5.06 6.48
N ALA A 97 5.18 4.04 6.50
CA ALA A 97 4.72 3.41 7.74
C ALA A 97 5.86 2.81 8.57
N GLN A 98 6.90 2.25 7.92
CA GLN A 98 8.07 1.75 8.65
C GLN A 98 8.89 2.89 9.26
N HIS A 99 9.09 3.98 8.52
CA HIS A 99 9.80 5.15 9.01
C HIS A 99 9.05 5.85 10.17
N ASP A 100 7.73 5.96 10.05
CA ASP A 100 6.87 6.50 11.10
C ASP A 100 6.95 5.63 12.36
N TYR A 101 6.94 4.30 12.21
CA TYR A 101 7.10 3.38 13.33
C TYR A 101 8.45 3.56 14.06
N ASP A 102 9.55 3.68 13.30
CA ASP A 102 10.87 3.85 13.89
C ASP A 102 10.97 5.20 14.64
N THR A 103 10.41 6.27 14.04
CA THR A 103 10.34 7.60 14.66
C THR A 103 9.49 7.60 15.92
N ASP A 104 8.34 6.91 15.91
CA ASP A 104 7.45 6.79 17.07
C ASP A 104 8.11 6.03 18.22
N MET A 105 8.95 5.02 17.93
CA MET A 105 9.70 4.30 18.96
C MET A 105 10.81 5.15 19.58
N GLU A 106 11.51 5.96 18.77
CA GLU A 106 12.50 6.92 19.27
C GLU A 106 11.82 7.98 20.15
N ALA A 107 10.74 8.59 19.67
CA ALA A 107 9.96 9.56 20.42
C ALA A 107 9.43 8.97 21.73
N LYS A 108 8.97 7.71 21.73
CA LYS A 108 8.56 7.01 22.95
C LYS A 108 9.70 6.88 23.95
N SER A 109 10.90 6.55 23.49
CA SER A 109 12.10 6.47 24.34
C SER A 109 12.43 7.83 24.97
N GLU A 110 12.44 8.90 24.17
CA GLU A 110 12.68 10.26 24.66
C GLU A 110 11.63 10.69 25.69
N ILE A 111 10.35 10.40 25.47
CA ILE A 111 9.28 10.69 26.41
C ILE A 111 9.48 9.92 27.73
N GLU A 112 9.89 8.66 27.67
CA GLU A 112 10.19 7.86 28.88
C GLU A 112 11.37 8.45 29.66
N GLU A 113 12.41 8.94 28.99
CA GLU A 113 13.54 9.63 29.64
C GLU A 113 13.12 10.95 30.29
N LEU A 114 12.37 11.78 29.57
CA LEU A 114 11.83 13.03 30.10
C LEU A 114 10.90 12.79 31.31
N THR A 115 10.10 11.73 31.27
CA THR A 115 9.21 11.34 32.37
C THR A 115 10.01 10.98 33.61
N LYS A 116 11.09 10.19 33.46
CA LYS A 116 12.00 9.85 34.57
C LYS A 116 12.64 11.09 35.20
N ILE A 117 13.08 12.04 34.37
CA ILE A 117 13.65 13.31 34.86
C ILE A 117 12.59 14.11 35.62
N ASN A 118 11.37 14.18 35.11
CA ASN A 118 10.27 14.88 35.77
C ASN A 118 9.94 14.26 37.14
N GLU A 119 9.87 12.93 37.22
CA GLU A 119 9.68 12.20 38.47
C GLU A 119 10.81 12.48 39.47
N GLN A 120 12.07 12.49 39.03
CA GLN A 120 13.21 12.88 39.87
C GLN A 120 13.11 14.32 40.39
N GLN A 121 12.72 15.26 39.54
CA GLN A 121 12.51 16.66 39.94
C GLN A 121 11.41 16.78 41.00
N LEU A 122 10.30 16.04 40.84
CA LEU A 122 9.22 16.03 41.83
C LEU A 122 9.67 15.48 43.18
N LEU A 123 10.56 14.48 43.21
CA LEU A 123 11.13 13.95 44.45
C LEU A 123 11.99 15.00 45.17
N ILE A 124 12.88 15.68 44.45
CA ILE A 124 13.72 16.75 44.99
C ILE A 124 12.86 17.88 45.57
N LEU A 125 11.82 18.31 44.83
CA LEU A 125 10.91 19.36 45.29
C LEU A 125 10.17 18.96 46.58
N ARG A 126 9.71 17.71 46.69
CA ARG A 126 9.08 17.20 47.92
C ARG A 126 10.05 17.18 49.09
N GLU A 127 11.29 16.77 48.86
CA GLU A 127 12.32 16.76 49.90
C GLU A 127 12.62 18.18 50.41
N LEU A 128 12.82 19.14 49.50
CA LEU A 128 13.01 20.55 49.86
C LEU A 128 11.83 21.12 50.65
N GLN A 129 10.60 20.81 50.24
CA GLN A 129 9.40 21.24 50.96
C GLN A 129 9.34 20.65 52.37
N SER A 130 9.74 19.39 52.54
CA SER A 130 9.79 18.75 53.86
C SER A 130 10.83 19.38 54.79
N LEU A 131 12.00 19.74 54.27
CA LEU A 131 13.05 20.43 55.01
C LEU A 131 12.60 21.83 55.45
N ALA A 132 11.99 22.59 54.54
CA ALA A 132 11.45 23.92 54.85
C ALA A 132 10.37 23.88 55.95
N GLN A 133 9.48 22.87 55.91
CA GLN A 133 8.46 22.68 56.95
C GLN A 133 9.04 22.24 58.31
N GLY A 134 10.13 21.46 58.30
CA GLY A 134 10.84 21.05 59.52
C GLY A 134 11.52 22.23 60.23
N ILE A 135 12.09 23.17 59.46
CA ILE A 135 12.74 24.38 60.01
C ILE A 135 11.70 25.35 60.61
N GLY A 136 10.51 25.47 60.01
CA GLY A 136 9.46 26.36 60.51
C GLY A 136 8.73 25.90 61.78
N ARG A 137 9.09 24.74 62.36
CA ARG A 137 8.47 24.16 63.57
C ARG A 137 9.35 24.25 64.84
N VAL A 138 10.51 24.90 64.75
CA VAL A 138 11.43 25.19 65.88
C VAL A 138 11.33 26.68 66.22
#